data_AF-A0A060SJG3-F1
#
_entry.id   AF-A0A060SJG3-F1
#
_cell.length_a   1.000
_cell.length_b   1.000
_cell.length_c   1.000
_cell.angle_alpha   90.00
_cell.angle_beta   90.00
_cell.angle_gamma   90.00
#
_symmetry.space_group_name_H-M   'P 1'
#
loop_
_entity.id
_entity.type
_entity.pdbx_description
1 polymer ?
#
loop_
_entity_poly.entity_id
_entity_poly.type
_entity_poly.pdbx_seq_one_letter_code
_entity_poly.pdbx_strand_id
1 'polypeptide(L)'
;MEDFTAFVSWPSAPLTNRLVLTALDSLSPCPSLVTSLSADLVISPGRLLQWATYDALEHDLTFSHPPGSKVLSSSYVIRKALIRKHYLSRSVHNYLIKHPNSILTWGVPRTWEIELSFADELDELWGDDLYDLSEEIEKQDPSKWWILKPGMADRGMGLRLFHTREELQAIFEEFEQNDSDDEESEGSDSGRRDTSVVTSQLRHFVIQEYLGTPLLLDPAQVPLEGSPVPPMQDLRGHKFHLRVYCVASGAIKVYVYDRILALFSAIPYSPPSVRQDGAEEHTVDLAAHLTNTSLQTERGEAGVRLLDELIGCHVLSDPGHLAFSHDDISAIKLQISDVLSETFKAAVEMSVHFQPVPNAFELFGIDFVITHDPSPNAARKFQVNLLEVNSEPAIELTGPRLTWILEDLFKAIARKCVAPFFSADRSPAKEEENWPERDKMSANTSNIVFDDIFTINAIDKEGKKFDRVSRLYAHSKNYDMDLTLDYNVELFPLQNGQSFALALASSLSRAPPGAAGTGDDEDKDRDVWRPDAKGRRGLDDDYEYVMYGKVYRFDSGSAEIVTAYASFGGLLMSLTGSFRHMTSIVLGDPVFILLRR
;
A
#
# COMPACT_ATOMS: atom_id res chain seq x y z
N MET A 1 6.71 18.87 -24.40
CA MET A 1 5.47 18.35 -23.81
C MET A 1 4.32 18.92 -24.62
N GLU A 2 3.22 18.19 -24.75
CA GLU A 2 2.02 18.65 -25.45
C GLU A 2 1.12 19.42 -24.46
N ASP A 3 0.24 20.29 -24.97
CA ASP A 3 -0.67 21.07 -24.12
C ASP A 3 -1.62 20.15 -23.35
N PHE A 4 -1.82 20.43 -22.06
CA PHE A 4 -2.72 19.65 -21.19
C PHE A 4 -3.39 20.55 -20.15
N THR A 5 -4.52 20.08 -19.63
CA THR A 5 -5.27 20.73 -18.55
C THR A 5 -4.88 20.12 -17.22
N ALA A 6 -4.66 20.96 -16.21
CA ALA A 6 -4.35 20.53 -14.84
C ALA A 6 -5.46 20.95 -13.88
N PHE A 7 -6.17 19.97 -13.35
CA PHE A 7 -7.10 20.13 -12.24
C PHE A 7 -6.32 20.11 -10.92
N VAL A 8 -6.41 21.21 -10.17
CA VAL A 8 -5.71 21.38 -8.89
C VAL A 8 -6.70 21.80 -7.82
N SER A 9 -6.80 21.00 -6.75
CA SER A 9 -7.69 21.28 -5.61
C SER A 9 -7.06 20.78 -4.31
N TRP A 10 -6.73 21.72 -3.42
CA TRP A 10 -6.15 21.49 -2.10
C TRP A 10 -6.80 22.41 -1.05
N PRO A 11 -8.10 22.20 -0.75
CA PRO A 11 -8.90 23.15 0.03
C PRO A 11 -8.37 23.36 1.46
N SER A 12 -7.87 22.29 2.08
CA SER A 12 -7.38 22.29 3.46
C SER A 12 -5.85 22.47 3.58
N ALA A 13 -5.13 22.63 2.46
CA ALA A 13 -3.66 22.64 2.43
C ALA A 13 -3.12 23.78 1.53
N PRO A 14 -3.18 25.04 1.98
CA PRO A 14 -2.82 26.20 1.16
C PRO A 14 -1.34 26.23 0.76
N LEU A 15 -0.43 25.72 1.60
CA LEU A 15 0.99 25.58 1.24
C LEU A 15 1.14 24.59 0.08
N THR A 16 0.53 23.41 0.19
CA THR A 16 0.56 22.38 -0.87
C THR A 16 0.00 22.94 -2.17
N ASN A 17 -1.14 23.64 -2.12
CA ASN A 17 -1.73 24.28 -3.28
C ASN A 17 -0.73 25.19 -4.01
N ARG A 18 -0.07 26.09 -3.27
CA ARG A 18 0.93 27.00 -3.83
C ARG A 18 2.13 26.27 -4.42
N LEU A 19 2.61 25.22 -3.76
CA LEU A 19 3.74 24.41 -4.24
C LEU A 19 3.41 23.69 -5.55
N VAL A 20 2.22 23.10 -5.66
CA VAL A 20 1.72 22.47 -6.89
C VAL A 20 1.64 23.47 -8.03
N LEU A 21 1.02 24.64 -7.80
CA LEU A 21 0.92 25.69 -8.82
C LEU A 21 2.30 26.16 -9.29
N THR A 22 3.22 26.41 -8.35
CA THR A 22 4.60 26.83 -8.66
C THR A 22 5.35 25.76 -9.45
N ALA A 23 5.08 24.48 -9.18
CA ALA A 23 5.70 23.39 -9.92
C ALA A 23 5.14 23.26 -11.35
N LEU A 24 3.83 23.46 -11.54
CA LEU A 24 3.19 23.46 -12.85
C LEU A 24 3.64 24.64 -13.71
N ASP A 25 3.78 25.83 -13.12
CA ASP A 25 4.33 27.03 -13.80
C ASP A 25 5.77 26.82 -14.28
N SER A 26 6.51 25.89 -13.68
CA SER A 26 7.87 25.54 -14.10
C SER A 26 7.94 24.63 -15.33
N LEU A 27 6.80 24.08 -15.77
CA LEU A 27 6.71 23.22 -16.95
C LEU A 27 6.61 24.05 -18.25
N SER A 28 6.97 23.44 -19.37
CA SER A 28 6.88 24.07 -20.69
C SER A 28 6.37 23.08 -21.74
N PRO A 29 5.23 23.35 -22.41
CA PRO A 29 4.30 24.48 -22.16
C PRO A 29 3.65 24.43 -20.77
N CYS A 30 3.22 25.60 -20.28
CA CYS A 30 2.50 25.71 -19.01
C CYS A 30 1.06 25.19 -19.20
N PRO A 31 0.54 24.31 -18.32
CA PRO A 31 -0.79 23.72 -18.48
C PRO A 31 -1.93 24.72 -18.23
N SER A 32 -3.09 24.46 -18.83
CA SER A 32 -4.33 25.16 -18.50
C SER A 32 -4.86 24.73 -17.14
N LEU A 33 -4.85 25.64 -16.17
CA LEU A 33 -5.28 25.35 -14.79
C LEU A 33 -6.81 25.43 -14.64
N VAL A 34 -7.39 24.44 -13.96
CA VAL A 34 -8.79 24.44 -13.52
C VAL A 34 -8.90 24.06 -12.04
N THR A 35 -9.83 24.69 -11.32
CA THR A 35 -10.05 24.47 -9.88
C THR A 35 -11.22 23.53 -9.59
N SER A 36 -11.98 23.13 -10.61
CA SER A 36 -13.05 22.15 -10.54
C SER A 36 -13.14 21.36 -11.84
N LEU A 37 -13.58 20.11 -11.75
CA LEU A 37 -13.86 19.27 -12.91
C LEU A 37 -15.27 19.59 -13.43
N SER A 38 -15.37 20.16 -14.63
CA SER A 38 -16.66 20.35 -15.30
C SER A 38 -17.18 19.05 -15.89
N ALA A 39 -18.49 18.93 -16.09
CA ALA A 39 -19.09 17.76 -16.73
C ALA A 39 -18.45 17.45 -18.10
N ASP A 40 -18.10 18.49 -18.87
CA ASP A 40 -17.43 18.34 -20.17
C ASP A 40 -16.03 17.74 -20.06
N LEU A 41 -15.27 18.11 -19.02
CA LEU A 41 -13.94 17.55 -18.76
C LEU A 41 -14.01 16.11 -18.24
N VAL A 42 -15.08 15.73 -17.54
CA VAL A 42 -15.30 14.33 -17.13
C VAL A 42 -15.68 13.46 -18.34
N ILE A 43 -16.54 13.96 -19.22
CA ILE A 43 -16.98 13.23 -20.42
C ILE A 43 -15.85 13.13 -21.46
N SER A 44 -15.05 14.19 -21.60
CA SER A 44 -13.99 14.32 -22.60
C SER A 44 -12.73 14.94 -22.00
N PRO A 45 -11.95 14.18 -21.20
CA PRO A 45 -10.81 14.73 -20.46
C PRO A 45 -9.64 15.16 -21.35
N GLY A 46 -9.53 14.61 -22.57
CA GLY A 46 -8.44 14.94 -23.48
C GLY A 46 -7.10 14.61 -22.81
N ARG A 47 -6.31 15.63 -22.46
CA ARG A 47 -5.08 15.46 -21.65
C ARG A 47 -5.30 16.14 -20.31
N LEU A 48 -5.52 15.34 -19.28
CA LEU A 48 -5.90 15.82 -17.96
C LEU A 48 -4.89 15.35 -16.91
N LEU A 49 -4.32 16.29 -16.17
CA LEU A 49 -3.65 16.03 -14.90
C LEU A 49 -4.63 16.31 -13.78
N GLN A 50 -4.85 15.34 -12.90
CA GLN A 50 -5.53 15.53 -11.62
C GLN A 50 -4.47 15.59 -10.51
N TRP A 51 -4.14 16.79 -10.05
CA TRP A 51 -3.19 16.99 -8.94
C TRP A 51 -3.89 17.64 -7.75
N ALA A 52 -4.65 16.84 -7.03
CA ALA A 52 -5.56 17.26 -5.97
C ALA A 52 -5.50 16.30 -4.77
N THR A 53 -6.17 16.67 -3.68
CA THR A 53 -6.42 15.77 -2.54
C THR A 53 -7.19 14.52 -2.97
N TYR A 54 -6.97 13.41 -2.30
CA TYR A 54 -7.57 12.11 -2.60
C TYR A 54 -9.08 12.16 -2.77
N ASP A 55 -9.78 12.89 -1.89
CA ASP A 55 -11.24 13.01 -1.91
C ASP A 55 -11.76 13.90 -3.05
N ALA A 56 -10.89 14.72 -3.64
CA ALA A 56 -11.25 15.62 -4.75
C ALA A 56 -10.95 15.01 -6.12
N LEU A 57 -10.17 13.93 -6.19
CA LEU A 57 -9.85 13.24 -7.43
C LEU A 57 -11.07 12.48 -7.95
N GLU A 58 -11.29 12.54 -9.26
CA GLU A 58 -12.22 11.63 -9.92
C GLU A 58 -11.49 10.32 -10.24
N HIS A 59 -11.60 9.36 -9.32
CA HIS A 59 -10.90 8.08 -9.38
C HIS A 59 -11.32 7.26 -10.60
N ASP A 60 -12.58 7.37 -11.03
CA ASP A 60 -13.11 6.67 -12.18
C ASP A 60 -12.37 7.05 -13.47
N LEU A 61 -12.01 8.33 -13.65
CA LEU A 61 -11.23 8.77 -14.81
C LEU A 61 -9.82 8.16 -14.87
N THR A 62 -9.29 7.73 -13.72
CA THR A 62 -7.99 7.06 -13.66
C THR A 62 -8.07 5.65 -14.28
N PHE A 63 -9.18 4.95 -14.09
CA PHE A 63 -9.38 3.58 -14.61
C PHE A 63 -10.12 3.52 -15.95
N SER A 64 -11.07 4.43 -16.15
CA SER A 64 -12.00 4.45 -17.26
C SER A 64 -12.07 5.85 -17.84
N HIS A 65 -11.37 6.06 -18.96
CA HIS A 65 -11.44 7.29 -19.75
C HIS A 65 -11.56 6.96 -21.25
N PRO A 66 -12.15 7.85 -22.06
CA PRO A 66 -12.37 7.61 -23.48
C PRO A 66 -11.06 7.28 -24.23
N PRO A 67 -11.10 6.39 -25.23
CA PRO A 67 -9.95 6.10 -26.09
C PRO A 67 -9.35 7.39 -26.68
N GLY A 68 -8.03 7.54 -26.55
CA GLY A 68 -7.31 8.74 -27.01
C GLY A 68 -7.15 9.85 -25.95
N SER A 69 -7.79 9.72 -24.78
CA SER A 69 -7.49 10.59 -23.64
C SER A 69 -6.25 10.11 -22.87
N LYS A 70 -5.53 11.05 -22.25
CA LYS A 70 -4.41 10.80 -21.32
C LYS A 70 -4.75 11.44 -19.98
N VAL A 71 -5.11 10.63 -19.00
CA VAL A 71 -5.42 11.09 -17.64
C VAL A 71 -4.33 10.63 -16.68
N LEU A 72 -3.69 11.57 -15.96
CA LEU A 72 -2.70 11.29 -14.92
C LEU A 72 -3.24 11.75 -13.55
N SER A 73 -3.18 10.89 -12.54
CA SER A 73 -3.68 11.22 -11.19
C SER A 73 -2.55 11.24 -10.17
N SER A 74 -2.59 12.19 -9.22
CA SER A 74 -1.59 12.35 -8.16
C SER A 74 -1.77 11.40 -6.96
N SER A 75 -2.49 10.30 -7.15
CA SER A 75 -2.77 9.32 -6.10
C SER A 75 -3.13 7.96 -6.68
N TYR A 76 -2.71 6.86 -6.04
CA TYR A 76 -3.17 5.51 -6.36
C TYR A 76 -4.47 5.19 -5.63
N VAL A 77 -5.47 4.64 -6.32
CA VAL A 77 -6.78 4.39 -5.70
C VAL A 77 -6.70 3.33 -4.58
N ILE A 78 -6.04 2.21 -4.85
CA ILE A 78 -5.87 1.14 -3.86
C ILE A 78 -4.43 1.17 -3.36
N ARG A 79 -4.25 1.72 -2.14
CA ARG A 79 -2.93 1.90 -1.53
C ARG A 79 -2.80 1.53 -0.05
N LYS A 80 -3.84 0.94 0.52
CA LYS A 80 -3.93 0.65 1.96
C LYS A 80 -2.83 -0.28 2.47
N ALA A 81 -2.22 -1.11 1.61
CA ALA A 81 -1.10 -1.98 2.00
C ALA A 81 0.11 -1.20 2.56
N LEU A 82 0.30 0.04 2.10
CA LEU A 82 1.42 0.89 2.55
C LEU A 82 0.99 1.81 3.70
N ILE A 83 -0.14 2.50 3.53
CA ILE A 83 -0.47 3.66 4.36
C ILE A 83 -1.18 3.33 5.68
N ARG A 84 -1.58 2.08 5.90
CA ARG A 84 -2.25 1.63 7.13
C ARG A 84 -1.35 0.67 7.88
N LYS A 85 -1.10 0.94 9.17
CA LYS A 85 -0.11 0.21 10.00
C LYS A 85 -0.30 -1.30 10.01
N HIS A 86 -1.52 -1.78 10.23
CA HIS A 86 -1.83 -3.21 10.27
C HIS A 86 -1.63 -3.87 8.90
N TYR A 87 -2.11 -3.25 7.82
CA TYR A 87 -1.88 -3.75 6.46
C TYR A 87 -0.40 -3.73 6.06
N LEU A 88 0.37 -2.71 6.47
CA LEU A 88 1.81 -2.64 6.24
C LEU A 88 2.53 -3.77 6.95
N SER A 89 2.23 -3.98 8.24
CA SER A 89 2.76 -5.11 9.01
C SER A 89 2.50 -6.44 8.33
N ARG A 90 1.23 -6.68 7.95
CA ARG A 90 0.81 -7.91 7.27
C ARG A 90 1.50 -8.11 5.92
N SER A 91 1.67 -7.03 5.15
CA SER A 91 2.36 -7.07 3.85
C SER A 91 3.83 -7.45 4.02
N VAL A 92 4.51 -6.86 5.00
CA VAL A 92 5.90 -7.19 5.33
C VAL A 92 6.02 -8.63 5.83
N HIS A 93 5.16 -9.07 6.75
CA HIS A 93 5.18 -10.42 7.29
C HIS A 93 5.00 -11.48 6.20
N ASN A 94 3.97 -11.35 5.35
CA ASN A 94 3.71 -12.28 4.25
C ASN A 94 4.86 -12.32 3.23
N TYR A 95 5.49 -11.17 2.98
CA TYR A 95 6.66 -11.09 2.11
C TYR A 95 7.88 -11.78 2.73
N LEU A 96 8.14 -11.58 4.02
CA LEU A 96 9.26 -12.19 4.73
C LEU A 96 9.18 -13.72 4.80
N ILE A 97 7.98 -14.30 4.87
CA ILE A 97 7.79 -15.76 4.78
C ILE A 97 8.37 -16.30 3.45
N LYS A 98 8.17 -15.58 2.35
CA LYS A 98 8.67 -15.97 1.02
C LYS A 98 10.12 -15.54 0.78
N HIS A 99 10.54 -14.44 1.40
CA HIS A 99 11.83 -13.79 1.20
C HIS A 99 12.58 -13.62 2.53
N PRO A 100 13.02 -14.71 3.18
CA PRO A 100 13.61 -14.67 4.52
C PRO A 100 14.95 -13.92 4.59
N ASN A 101 15.63 -13.74 3.45
CA ASN A 101 16.88 -12.99 3.35
C ASN A 101 16.67 -11.50 3.06
N SER A 102 15.43 -11.03 2.97
CA SER A 102 15.15 -9.61 2.74
C SER A 102 15.62 -8.78 3.93
N ILE A 103 16.08 -7.56 3.64
CA ILE A 103 16.50 -6.60 4.66
C ILE A 103 15.34 -6.18 5.58
N LEU A 104 14.08 -6.37 5.16
CA LEU A 104 12.91 -6.03 5.98
C LEU A 104 12.87 -6.82 7.30
N THR A 105 13.59 -7.94 7.38
CA THR A 105 13.76 -8.72 8.62
C THR A 105 14.31 -7.90 9.78
N TRP A 106 15.15 -6.91 9.49
CA TRP A 106 15.70 -5.97 10.46
C TRP A 106 15.37 -4.50 10.13
N GLY A 107 14.93 -4.21 8.90
CA GLY A 107 14.55 -2.88 8.45
C GLY A 107 13.12 -2.46 8.84
N VAL A 108 12.32 -3.37 9.40
CA VAL A 108 10.98 -3.08 9.94
C VAL A 108 10.88 -3.72 11.33
N PRO A 109 10.51 -2.97 12.39
CA PRO A 109 10.32 -3.54 13.72
C PRO A 109 9.20 -4.59 13.71
N ARG A 110 9.38 -5.65 14.50
CA ARG A 110 8.35 -6.69 14.61
C ARG A 110 7.05 -6.07 15.12
N THR A 111 5.96 -6.49 14.50
CA THR A 111 4.67 -5.85 14.66
C THR A 111 3.58 -6.91 14.68
N TRP A 112 2.76 -6.88 15.71
CA TRP A 112 1.62 -7.77 15.93
C TRP A 112 0.33 -6.98 15.78
N GLU A 113 -0.64 -7.57 15.10
CA GLU A 113 -1.97 -7.00 14.92
C GLU A 113 -2.91 -7.61 15.95
N ILE A 114 -3.78 -6.78 16.51
CA ILE A 114 -4.74 -7.20 17.53
C ILE A 114 -6.08 -6.60 17.19
N GLU A 115 -7.11 -7.43 17.25
CA GLU A 115 -8.49 -6.99 17.23
C GLU A 115 -9.16 -7.43 18.52
N LEU A 116 -9.60 -6.47 19.34
CA LEU A 116 -10.32 -6.74 20.58
C LEU A 116 -11.46 -5.75 20.75
N SER A 117 -12.56 -6.23 21.34
CA SER A 117 -13.69 -5.41 21.76
C SER A 117 -13.62 -5.05 23.23
N PHE A 118 -13.06 -5.95 24.05
CA PHE A 118 -12.95 -5.81 25.50
C PHE A 118 -11.59 -6.30 26.03
N ALA A 119 -11.18 -5.80 27.18
CA ALA A 119 -9.89 -6.10 27.80
C ALA A 119 -9.78 -7.56 28.28
N ASP A 120 -10.89 -8.24 28.60
CA ASP A 120 -10.92 -9.65 29.02
C ASP A 120 -10.66 -10.62 27.85
N GLU A 121 -10.88 -10.20 26.61
CA GLU A 121 -10.53 -10.97 25.41
C GLU A 121 -9.01 -11.14 25.23
N LEU A 122 -8.19 -10.31 25.89
CA LEU A 122 -6.73 -10.36 25.76
C LEU A 122 -6.16 -11.72 26.21
N ASP A 123 -6.77 -12.37 27.19
CA ASP A 123 -6.39 -13.70 27.68
C ASP A 123 -6.49 -14.78 26.60
N GLU A 124 -7.50 -14.69 25.72
CA GLU A 124 -7.65 -15.62 24.59
C GLU A 124 -6.59 -15.37 23.52
N LEU A 125 -6.27 -14.09 23.26
CA LEU A 125 -5.30 -13.69 22.24
C LEU A 125 -3.86 -14.11 22.58
N TRP A 126 -3.49 -14.16 23.86
CA TRP A 126 -2.19 -14.68 24.30
C TRP A 126 -1.92 -16.14 23.88
N GLY A 127 -2.98 -16.93 23.68
CA GLY A 127 -2.90 -18.33 23.27
C GLY A 127 -2.86 -18.55 21.76
N ASP A 128 -3.17 -17.54 20.95
CA ASP A 128 -3.27 -17.63 19.49
C ASP A 128 -2.42 -16.53 18.83
N ASP A 129 -3.02 -15.40 18.45
CA ASP A 129 -2.36 -14.32 17.68
C ASP A 129 -1.16 -13.68 18.37
N LEU A 130 -1.13 -13.65 19.71
CA LEU A 130 -0.06 -13.07 20.51
C LEU A 130 0.89 -14.11 21.09
N TYR A 131 0.81 -15.38 20.71
CA TYR A 131 1.68 -16.44 21.24
C TYR A 131 3.17 -16.09 21.14
N ASP A 132 3.63 -15.62 19.98
CA ASP A 132 5.03 -15.23 19.77
C ASP A 132 5.46 -14.06 20.67
N LEU A 133 4.57 -13.08 20.87
CA LEU A 133 4.82 -11.94 21.78
C LEU A 133 4.87 -12.43 23.23
N SER A 134 3.97 -13.36 23.58
CA SER A 134 3.88 -14.06 24.84
C SER A 134 5.22 -14.68 25.24
N GLU A 135 5.85 -15.42 24.32
CA GLU A 135 7.15 -16.06 24.54
C GLU A 135 8.29 -15.03 24.70
N GLU A 136 8.24 -13.91 23.98
CA GLU A 136 9.23 -12.84 24.11
C GLU A 136 9.14 -12.12 25.46
N ILE A 137 7.93 -11.86 25.96
CA ILE A 137 7.71 -11.26 27.28
C ILE A 137 8.16 -12.22 28.39
N GLU A 138 7.90 -13.53 28.25
CA GLU A 138 8.32 -14.56 29.21
C GLU A 138 9.84 -14.68 29.41
N LYS A 139 10.63 -14.25 28.42
CA LYS A 139 12.09 -14.18 28.56
C LYS A 139 12.53 -13.15 29.61
N GLN A 140 11.65 -12.24 30.02
CA GLN A 140 11.89 -11.20 31.02
C GLN A 140 13.15 -10.37 30.75
N ASP A 141 13.41 -10.07 29.47
CA ASP A 141 14.52 -9.21 29.08
C ASP A 141 14.20 -7.75 29.49
N PRO A 142 14.95 -7.13 30.43
CA PRO A 142 14.65 -5.78 30.89
C PRO A 142 14.90 -4.71 29.82
N SER A 143 15.61 -5.05 28.73
CA SER A 143 15.92 -4.13 27.65
C SER A 143 14.85 -4.08 26.56
N LYS A 144 13.95 -5.07 26.51
CA LYS A 144 12.90 -5.16 25.49
C LYS A 144 11.63 -4.47 25.93
N TRP A 145 11.14 -3.58 25.08
CA TRP A 145 9.90 -2.85 25.31
C TRP A 145 9.04 -2.93 24.06
N TRP A 146 7.75 -2.68 24.25
CA TRP A 146 6.78 -2.64 23.16
C TRP A 146 5.96 -1.37 23.25
N ILE A 147 5.48 -0.92 22.09
CA ILE A 147 4.60 0.23 21.96
C ILE A 147 3.26 -0.22 21.39
N LEU A 148 2.18 0.02 22.13
CA LEU A 148 0.81 -0.14 21.67
C LEU A 148 0.41 1.09 20.85
N LYS A 149 -0.12 0.86 19.66
CA LYS A 149 -0.58 1.89 18.73
C LYS A 149 -2.03 1.62 18.34
N PRO A 150 -2.98 2.53 18.64
CA PRO A 150 -4.34 2.37 18.17
C PRO A 150 -4.42 2.58 16.65
N GLY A 151 -5.20 1.77 15.96
CA GLY A 151 -5.23 1.72 14.48
C GLY A 151 -5.86 2.94 13.80
N MET A 152 -6.72 3.69 14.51
CA MET A 152 -7.37 4.91 14.01
C MET A 152 -7.15 6.14 14.90
N ALA A 153 -6.18 6.09 15.83
CA ALA A 153 -5.88 7.27 16.65
C ALA A 153 -4.99 8.26 15.89
N ASP A 154 -5.43 9.52 15.84
CA ASP A 154 -4.68 10.61 15.24
C ASP A 154 -3.55 11.09 16.17
N ARG A 155 -2.48 11.63 15.55
CA ARG A 155 -1.45 12.48 16.20
C ARG A 155 -0.75 11.89 17.44
N GLY A 156 -0.74 10.57 17.60
CA GLY A 156 -0.08 9.90 18.72
C GLY A 156 -0.92 9.80 19.99
N MET A 157 -2.22 10.05 19.90
CA MET A 157 -3.18 9.74 20.96
C MET A 157 -3.23 8.22 21.20
N GLY A 158 -3.37 7.80 22.46
CA GLY A 158 -3.48 6.38 22.83
C GLY A 158 -2.20 5.55 22.67
N LEU A 159 -1.06 6.18 22.38
CA LEU A 159 0.22 5.48 22.41
C LEU A 159 0.57 5.12 23.85
N ARG A 160 0.94 3.87 24.09
CA ARG A 160 1.37 3.38 25.41
C ARG A 160 2.60 2.49 25.25
N LEU A 161 3.54 2.63 26.18
CA LEU A 161 4.70 1.74 26.29
C LEU A 161 4.44 0.72 27.38
N PHE A 162 4.85 -0.52 27.14
CA PHE A 162 4.74 -1.59 28.12
C PHE A 162 5.92 -2.57 28.01
N HIS A 163 6.16 -3.27 29.11
CA HIS A 163 7.20 -4.27 29.31
C HIS A 163 6.60 -5.64 29.68
N THR A 164 5.48 -5.67 30.40
CA THR A 164 4.84 -6.92 30.87
C THR A 164 3.42 -7.12 30.36
N ARG A 165 2.88 -8.34 30.50
CA ARG A 165 1.49 -8.65 30.13
C ARG A 165 0.50 -7.89 31.01
N GLU A 166 0.80 -7.78 32.30
CA GLU A 166 -0.03 -7.09 33.28
C GLU A 166 -0.08 -5.58 32.98
N GLU A 167 1.02 -4.99 32.49
CA GLU A 167 1.01 -3.61 32.03
C GLU A 167 0.14 -3.41 30.79
N LEU A 168 0.16 -4.36 29.83
CA LEU A 168 -0.71 -4.31 28.66
C LEU A 168 -2.20 -4.47 29.04
N GLN A 169 -2.51 -5.40 29.95
CA GLN A 169 -3.85 -5.59 30.48
C GLN A 169 -4.36 -4.29 31.13
N ALA A 170 -3.55 -3.71 32.02
CA ALA A 170 -3.90 -2.46 32.70
C ALA A 170 -4.13 -1.29 31.73
N ILE A 171 -3.42 -1.25 30.60
CA ILE A 171 -3.64 -0.23 29.55
C ILE A 171 -5.03 -0.39 28.92
N PHE A 172 -5.48 -1.61 28.62
CA PHE A 172 -6.79 -1.83 28.04
C PHE A 172 -7.92 -1.58 29.04
N GLU A 173 -7.75 -1.99 30.30
CA GLU A 173 -8.68 -1.67 31.39
C GLU A 173 -8.80 -0.15 31.61
N GLU A 174 -7.71 0.61 31.48
CA GLU A 174 -7.71 2.07 31.54
C GLU A 174 -8.56 2.67 30.42
N PHE A 175 -8.45 2.15 29.19
CA PHE A 175 -9.25 2.66 28.08
C PHE A 175 -10.75 2.38 28.27
N GLU A 176 -11.12 1.19 28.76
CA GLU A 176 -12.52 0.85 29.05
C GLU A 176 -13.12 1.71 30.16
N GLN A 177 -12.35 2.01 31.21
CA GLN A 177 -12.81 2.87 32.31
C GLN A 177 -13.10 4.30 31.80
N ASN A 178 -12.21 4.84 30.97
CA ASN A 178 -12.39 6.16 30.36
C ASN A 178 -13.62 6.22 29.43
N ASP A 179 -13.96 5.13 28.74
CA ASP A 179 -15.20 5.05 27.94
C ASP A 179 -16.46 5.19 28.79
N SER A 180 -16.45 4.65 30.02
CA SER A 180 -17.61 4.65 30.91
C SER A 180 -17.84 5.98 31.63
N ASP A 181 -16.79 6.77 31.85
CA ASP A 181 -16.86 8.08 32.52
C ASP A 181 -17.26 9.23 31.56
N ASP A 182 -17.10 9.04 30.25
CA ASP A 182 -17.51 10.02 29.22
C ASP A 182 -19.05 10.12 29.04
N GLU A 183 -19.83 9.19 29.59
CA GLU A 183 -21.30 9.33 29.63
C GLU A 183 -21.82 10.23 30.79
N GLU A 184 -20.97 10.65 31.75
CA GLU A 184 -21.41 11.43 32.93
C GLU A 184 -20.74 12.82 33.12
N SER A 185 -19.74 13.23 32.34
CA SER A 185 -18.97 14.45 32.61
C SER A 185 -19.07 15.55 31.53
N GLU A 186 -20.21 16.25 31.49
CA GLU A 186 -20.25 17.63 30.95
C GLU A 186 -19.55 18.59 31.95
N GLY A 187 -18.22 18.68 31.84
CA GLY A 187 -17.46 19.83 32.30
C GLY A 187 -16.53 19.61 33.50
N SER A 188 -15.26 19.27 33.22
CA SER A 188 -14.15 19.85 33.98
C SER A 188 -12.86 19.92 33.13
N ASP A 189 -12.40 21.15 32.90
CA ASP A 189 -11.12 21.48 32.28
C ASP A 189 -10.00 21.20 33.29
N SER A 190 -9.46 19.98 33.29
CA SER A 190 -8.22 19.66 34.00
C SER A 190 -7.07 19.65 32.99
N GLY A 191 -6.14 20.59 33.12
CA GLY A 191 -5.03 20.85 32.20
C GLY A 191 -3.93 19.79 32.14
N ARG A 192 -4.26 18.50 32.31
CA ARG A 192 -3.37 17.37 31.99
C ARG A 192 -3.63 17.04 30.52
N ARG A 193 -2.59 17.00 29.67
CA ARG A 193 -2.73 16.58 28.25
C ARG A 193 -3.09 15.10 28.24
N ASP A 194 -4.37 14.82 28.40
CA ASP A 194 -4.85 13.46 28.46
C ASP A 194 -4.74 12.86 27.07
N THR A 195 -4.00 11.75 26.98
CA THR A 195 -3.88 10.96 25.74
C THR A 195 -4.84 9.77 25.78
N SER A 196 -5.83 9.83 26.65
CA SER A 196 -6.96 8.91 26.72
C SER A 196 -7.66 8.85 25.37
N VAL A 197 -8.01 7.63 24.98
CA VAL A 197 -8.66 7.36 23.71
C VAL A 197 -9.86 6.48 24.01
N VAL A 198 -10.98 6.88 23.44
CA VAL A 198 -12.26 6.18 23.57
C VAL A 198 -12.16 4.83 22.85
N THR A 199 -12.10 3.72 23.59
CA THR A 199 -11.98 2.34 23.08
C THR A 199 -13.19 1.89 22.28
N SER A 200 -14.39 2.40 22.57
CA SER A 200 -15.63 2.00 21.91
C SER A 200 -15.64 2.24 20.38
N GLN A 201 -14.70 3.07 19.88
CA GLN A 201 -14.51 3.35 18.45
C GLN A 201 -13.29 2.64 17.83
N LEU A 202 -12.45 1.98 18.63
CA LEU A 202 -11.18 1.39 18.20
C LEU A 202 -11.13 -0.10 18.49
N ARG A 203 -11.41 -0.90 17.46
CA ARG A 203 -11.29 -2.36 17.54
C ARG A 203 -9.91 -2.87 17.16
N HIS A 204 -9.16 -2.12 16.36
CA HIS A 204 -7.88 -2.55 15.81
C HIS A 204 -6.72 -1.84 16.47
N PHE A 205 -5.80 -2.61 17.03
CA PHE A 205 -4.56 -2.16 17.63
C PHE A 205 -3.37 -2.82 16.95
N VAL A 206 -2.22 -2.17 17.09
CA VAL A 206 -0.95 -2.68 16.59
C VAL A 206 0.06 -2.59 17.73
N ILE A 207 0.62 -3.73 18.13
CA ILE A 207 1.77 -3.76 19.03
C ILE A 207 3.01 -3.79 18.16
N GLN A 208 3.94 -2.88 18.41
CA GLN A 208 5.21 -2.85 17.70
C GLN A 208 6.37 -2.90 18.69
N GLU A 209 7.45 -3.60 18.33
CA GLU A 209 8.69 -3.58 19.07
C GLU A 209 9.20 -2.13 19.22
N TYR A 210 9.49 -1.73 20.46
CA TYR A 210 10.03 -0.42 20.75
C TYR A 210 11.56 -0.43 20.63
N LEU A 211 12.08 0.44 19.78
CA LEU A 211 13.52 0.55 19.53
C LEU A 211 14.21 1.34 20.64
N GLY A 212 14.78 0.63 21.61
CA GLY A 212 15.41 1.16 22.83
C GLY A 212 16.82 1.74 22.68
N THR A 213 17.45 1.61 21.51
CA THR A 213 18.83 2.10 21.25
C THR A 213 18.86 3.12 20.11
N PRO A 214 18.11 4.23 20.17
CA PRO A 214 18.09 5.22 19.09
C PRO A 214 19.45 5.91 18.92
N LEU A 215 19.75 6.35 17.70
CA LEU A 215 20.81 7.31 17.45
C LEU A 215 20.46 8.63 18.13
N LEU A 216 21.34 9.10 19.02
CA LEU A 216 21.14 10.34 19.76
C LEU A 216 22.08 11.44 19.27
N LEU A 217 21.49 12.57 18.88
CA LEU A 217 22.21 13.79 18.48
C LEU A 217 21.59 14.98 19.20
N ASP A 218 22.33 16.08 19.30
CA ASP A 218 21.81 17.34 19.83
C ASP A 218 21.70 18.38 18.70
N PRO A 219 20.49 18.82 18.32
CA PRO A 219 20.31 19.82 17.27
C PRO A 219 20.86 21.20 17.65
N ALA A 220 21.20 21.45 18.92
CA ALA A 220 21.83 22.70 19.37
C ALA A 220 23.30 22.81 18.94
N GLN A 221 23.96 21.70 18.55
CA GLN A 221 25.31 21.74 17.97
C GLN A 221 25.35 22.45 16.62
N VAL A 222 24.20 22.52 15.93
CA VAL A 222 24.01 23.25 14.68
C VAL A 222 23.09 24.43 14.97
N PRO A 223 23.62 25.53 15.55
CA PRO A 223 22.82 26.65 15.98
C PRO A 223 22.14 27.34 14.80
N LEU A 224 20.88 27.72 15.00
CA LEU A 224 20.18 28.64 14.12
C LEU A 224 20.57 30.08 14.51
N GLU A 225 20.76 30.94 13.50
CA GLU A 225 20.91 32.39 13.68
C GLU A 225 22.03 32.85 14.64
N GLY A 226 23.25 32.29 14.50
CA GLY A 226 24.43 32.84 15.19
C GLY A 226 24.47 32.61 16.70
N SER A 227 23.57 31.78 17.24
CA SER A 227 23.65 31.32 18.63
C SER A 227 24.97 30.59 18.88
N PRO A 228 25.60 30.74 20.06
CA PRO A 228 26.84 30.04 20.37
C PRO A 228 26.60 28.53 20.44
N VAL A 229 27.53 27.75 19.88
CA VAL A 229 27.53 26.30 20.01
C VAL A 229 27.71 25.93 21.49
N PRO A 230 26.81 25.14 22.09
CA PRO A 230 26.98 24.70 23.48
C PRO A 230 28.28 23.91 23.64
N PRO A 231 28.98 24.04 24.78
CA PRO A 231 30.14 23.20 25.07
C PRO A 231 29.69 21.74 25.23
N MET A 232 30.60 20.80 24.95
CA MET A 232 30.29 19.36 24.89
C MET A 232 29.57 18.81 26.13
N GLN A 233 29.92 19.31 27.31
CA GLN A 233 29.34 18.93 28.61
C GLN A 233 27.85 19.28 28.77
N ASP A 234 27.37 20.28 28.03
CA ASP A 234 25.99 20.77 28.10
C ASP A 234 25.09 20.11 27.05
N LEU A 235 25.68 19.33 26.15
CA LEU A 235 24.95 18.61 25.11
C LEU A 235 24.04 17.52 25.72
N ARG A 236 22.88 17.33 25.10
CA ARG A 236 21.90 16.33 25.50
C ARG A 236 21.43 15.53 24.29
N GLY A 237 21.41 14.21 24.42
CA GLY A 237 20.98 13.31 23.36
C GLY A 237 19.48 13.38 23.14
N HIS A 238 19.05 13.82 21.97
CA HIS A 238 17.64 13.80 21.57
C HIS A 238 17.37 12.68 20.58
N LYS A 239 16.23 12.00 20.75
CA LYS A 239 15.72 11.02 19.79
C LYS A 239 15.18 11.78 18.58
N PHE A 240 15.35 11.25 17.38
CA PHE A 240 14.74 11.82 16.18
C PHE A 240 14.29 10.73 15.23
N HIS A 241 13.32 11.07 14.39
CA HIS A 241 12.95 10.27 13.23
C HIS A 241 13.34 11.03 11.96
N LEU A 242 13.57 10.28 10.89
CA LEU A 242 13.78 10.83 9.57
C LEU A 242 12.46 10.86 8.81
N ARG A 243 12.09 12.02 8.29
CA ARG A 243 11.04 12.17 7.27
C ARG A 243 11.71 12.17 5.90
N VAL A 244 11.45 11.12 5.14
CA VAL A 244 11.93 10.93 3.77
C VAL A 244 10.77 11.10 2.81
N TYR A 245 10.90 11.98 1.83
CA TYR A 245 9.90 12.09 0.76
C TYR A 245 10.21 11.10 -0.35
N CYS A 246 9.20 10.36 -0.78
CA CYS A 246 9.30 9.36 -1.81
C CYS A 246 8.13 9.50 -2.78
N VAL A 247 8.38 9.35 -4.08
CA VAL A 247 7.35 9.46 -5.12
C VAL A 247 7.30 8.14 -5.87
N ALA A 248 6.16 7.47 -5.82
CA ALA A 248 5.92 6.31 -6.68
C ALA A 248 5.20 6.77 -7.95
N SER A 249 5.65 6.33 -9.12
CA SER A 249 5.06 6.69 -10.42
C SER A 249 4.87 5.45 -11.30
N GLY A 250 3.68 5.34 -11.88
CA GLY A 250 3.28 4.23 -12.76
C GLY A 250 3.19 2.89 -12.02
N ALA A 251 3.52 1.80 -12.72
CA ALA A 251 3.37 0.43 -12.21
C ALA A 251 4.68 -0.38 -12.21
N ILE A 252 5.66 -0.18 -11.32
CA ILE A 252 5.86 0.92 -10.36
C ILE A 252 7.34 1.35 -10.44
N LYS A 253 7.59 2.66 -10.46
CA LYS A 253 8.92 3.25 -10.24
C LYS A 253 8.88 4.06 -8.96
N VAL A 254 9.88 3.89 -8.09
CA VAL A 254 9.93 4.56 -6.79
C VAL A 254 11.15 5.47 -6.77
N TYR A 255 10.93 6.77 -6.55
CA TYR A 255 11.97 7.80 -6.47
C TYR A 255 12.09 8.31 -5.04
N VAL A 256 13.28 8.15 -4.45
CA VAL A 256 13.58 8.70 -3.13
C VAL A 256 14.18 10.10 -3.29
N TYR A 257 13.67 11.07 -2.54
CA TYR A 257 14.22 12.41 -2.50
C TYR A 257 15.41 12.47 -1.53
N ASP A 258 16.50 13.08 -1.98
CA ASP A 258 17.82 13.02 -1.32
C ASP A 258 17.94 13.97 -0.11
N ARG A 259 17.09 15.01 -0.04
CA ARG A 259 17.03 15.96 1.08
C ARG A 259 16.13 15.43 2.20
N ILE A 260 16.74 14.67 3.10
CA ILE A 260 16.05 14.03 4.23
C ILE A 260 15.95 15.00 5.40
N LEU A 261 14.79 15.04 6.05
CA LEU A 261 14.54 15.83 7.25
C LEU A 261 14.74 14.96 8.50
N ALA A 262 15.38 15.48 9.53
CA ALA A 262 15.48 14.91 10.87
C ALA A 262 14.61 15.72 11.83
N LEU A 263 13.68 15.06 12.50
CA LEU A 263 12.68 15.65 13.39
C LEU A 263 12.90 15.15 14.82
N PHE A 264 13.35 16.05 15.69
CA PHE A 264 13.83 15.76 17.03
C PHE A 264 12.73 15.79 18.10
N SER A 265 12.89 14.97 19.14
CA SER A 265 12.13 15.05 20.38
C SER A 265 12.35 16.38 21.08
N ALA A 266 11.30 16.90 21.74
CA ALA A 266 11.41 18.14 22.51
C ALA A 266 12.31 17.96 23.74
N ILE A 267 12.22 16.78 24.37
CA ILE A 267 12.94 16.42 25.60
C ILE A 267 14.10 15.47 25.25
N PRO A 268 15.25 15.56 25.94
CA PRO A 268 16.32 14.57 25.81
C PRO A 268 15.82 13.15 26.06
N TYR A 269 16.39 12.21 25.35
CA TYR A 269 16.02 10.81 25.45
C TYR A 269 16.49 10.22 26.78
N SER A 270 15.58 9.54 27.47
CA SER A 270 15.86 8.58 28.52
C SER A 270 15.30 7.22 28.10
N PRO A 271 16.00 6.11 28.36
CA PRO A 271 15.41 4.78 28.17
C PRO A 271 14.14 4.62 29.04
N PRO A 272 13.12 3.88 28.58
CA PRO A 272 11.99 3.53 29.43
C PRO A 272 12.48 2.75 30.65
N SER A 273 11.88 3.00 31.81
CA SER A 273 12.24 2.33 33.07
C SER A 273 11.03 1.62 33.66
N VAL A 274 11.23 0.40 34.17
CA VAL A 274 10.20 -0.38 34.86
C VAL A 274 9.73 0.33 36.12
N ARG A 275 8.44 0.26 36.43
CA ARG A 275 7.82 0.82 37.64
C ARG A 275 8.61 0.34 38.89
N GLN A 276 9.06 1.28 39.73
CA GLN A 276 9.50 0.93 41.09
C GLN A 276 8.27 0.96 42.01
N ASP A 277 8.04 -0.13 42.74
CA ASP A 277 6.93 -0.26 43.69
C ASP A 277 6.90 0.91 44.69
N GLY A 278 5.79 1.66 44.70
CA GLY A 278 5.48 2.67 45.73
C GLY A 278 5.60 4.14 45.32
N ALA A 279 5.88 4.47 44.05
CA ALA A 279 5.79 5.85 43.55
C ALA A 279 4.39 6.14 42.99
N GLU A 280 3.76 7.23 43.43
CA GLU A 280 2.50 7.73 42.86
C GLU A 280 2.69 8.05 41.36
N GLU A 281 1.83 7.44 40.53
CA GLU A 281 1.39 7.89 39.20
C GLU A 281 2.44 8.55 38.28
N HIS A 282 3.52 7.86 37.95
CA HIS A 282 4.33 8.21 36.79
C HIS A 282 3.97 7.32 35.60
N THR A 283 2.98 7.76 34.83
CA THR A 283 2.85 7.39 33.42
C THR A 283 4.20 7.68 32.73
N VAL A 284 4.76 6.72 31.98
CA VAL A 284 6.03 6.92 31.25
C VAL A 284 5.88 8.19 30.41
N ASP A 285 6.75 9.18 30.61
CA ASP A 285 6.67 10.44 29.87
C ASP A 285 6.98 10.19 28.39
N LEU A 286 5.90 10.07 27.60
CA LEU A 286 5.96 9.80 26.17
C LEU A 286 6.63 10.93 25.38
N ALA A 287 6.79 12.13 25.95
CA ALA A 287 7.37 13.28 25.24
C ALA A 287 8.85 13.07 24.85
N ALA A 288 9.61 12.29 25.63
CA ALA A 288 10.98 11.91 25.28
C ALA A 288 11.06 10.80 24.20
N HIS A 289 9.96 10.08 24.00
CA HIS A 289 9.88 8.90 23.14
C HIS A 289 9.19 9.15 21.81
N LEU A 290 8.30 10.15 21.77
CA LEU A 290 7.51 10.55 20.61
C LEU A 290 8.16 11.73 19.89
N THR A 291 8.42 11.52 18.60
CA THR A 291 9.05 12.50 17.72
C THR A 291 8.05 13.24 16.83
N ASN A 292 6.75 13.05 17.07
CA ASN A 292 5.69 13.58 16.21
C ASN A 292 5.55 15.10 16.39
N THR A 293 5.68 15.85 15.30
CA THR A 293 5.68 17.32 15.31
C THR A 293 4.38 17.92 15.85
N SER A 294 3.25 17.21 15.69
CA SER A 294 1.95 17.66 16.21
C SER A 294 1.90 17.74 17.75
N LEU A 295 2.70 16.92 18.44
CA LEU A 295 2.81 16.90 19.90
C LEU A 295 3.91 17.84 20.42
N GLN A 296 4.65 18.49 19.52
CA GLN A 296 5.91 19.19 19.80
C GLN A 296 5.87 20.68 19.49
N THR A 297 4.68 21.29 19.57
CA THR A 297 4.42 22.71 19.31
C THR A 297 5.33 23.70 20.04
N GLU A 298 6.05 23.26 21.09
CA GLU A 298 6.95 24.09 21.90
C GLU A 298 8.34 24.36 21.30
N ARG A 299 8.85 23.54 20.36
CA ARG A 299 10.20 23.78 19.75
C ARG A 299 10.19 24.52 18.41
N GLY A 300 9.06 24.59 17.70
CA GLY A 300 8.97 25.24 16.39
C GLY A 300 10.04 24.76 15.40
N GLU A 301 10.67 25.67 14.66
CA GLU A 301 11.72 25.36 13.67
C GLU A 301 13.00 24.74 14.27
N ALA A 302 13.23 24.87 15.59
CA ALA A 302 14.43 24.37 16.23
C ALA A 302 14.50 22.83 16.25
N GLY A 303 13.36 22.14 16.14
CA GLY A 303 13.27 20.67 16.13
C GLY A 303 13.48 20.01 14.76
N VAL A 304 13.56 20.77 13.67
CA VAL A 304 13.68 20.22 12.30
C VAL A 304 15.03 20.62 11.68
N ARG A 305 15.80 19.62 11.23
CA ARG A 305 17.08 19.80 10.55
C ARG A 305 17.12 19.02 9.25
N LEU A 306 17.93 19.44 8.31
CA LEU A 306 18.37 18.54 7.24
C LEU A 306 19.30 17.49 7.83
N LEU A 307 19.21 16.24 7.39
CA LEU A 307 20.15 15.21 7.82
C LEU A 307 21.61 15.60 7.51
N ASP A 308 21.82 16.22 6.34
CA ASP A 308 23.14 16.71 5.91
C ASP A 308 23.67 17.88 6.79
N GLU A 309 22.79 18.61 7.49
CA GLU A 309 23.23 19.66 8.45
C GLU A 309 23.88 19.07 9.70
N LEU A 310 23.61 17.78 10.00
CA LEU A 310 24.09 17.12 11.21
C LEU A 310 25.51 16.54 11.06
N ILE A 311 26.14 16.69 9.90
CA ILE A 311 27.53 16.25 9.68
C ILE A 311 28.45 16.99 10.65
N GLY A 312 29.29 16.23 11.37
CA GLY A 312 30.20 16.75 12.38
C GLY A 312 29.62 16.81 13.79
N CYS A 313 28.31 16.62 13.96
CA CYS A 313 27.71 16.50 15.29
C CYS A 313 28.23 15.27 16.03
N HIS A 314 28.43 15.40 17.33
CA HIS A 314 28.84 14.28 18.16
C HIS A 314 27.68 13.29 18.36
N VAL A 315 27.95 12.01 18.13
CA VAL A 315 27.02 10.91 18.38
C VAL A 315 26.96 10.67 19.89
N LEU A 316 25.90 11.14 20.53
CA LEU A 316 25.76 11.10 21.99
C LEU A 316 25.33 9.71 22.50
N SER A 317 24.87 8.84 21.59
CA SER A 317 24.66 7.41 21.83
C SER A 317 25.94 6.57 21.75
N ASP A 318 27.09 7.19 21.43
CA ASP A 318 28.41 6.55 21.38
C ASP A 318 29.23 6.97 22.61
N PRO A 319 29.78 6.04 23.41
CA PRO A 319 30.65 6.37 24.55
C PRO A 319 31.90 7.20 24.15
N GLY A 320 32.40 7.02 22.93
CA GLY A 320 33.53 7.77 22.38
C GLY A 320 33.14 9.10 21.74
N HIS A 321 31.84 9.42 21.68
CA HIS A 321 31.29 10.64 21.07
C HIS A 321 31.85 10.91 19.67
N LEU A 322 31.94 9.86 18.83
CA LEU A 322 32.44 10.01 17.46
C LEU A 322 31.59 11.00 16.67
N ALA A 323 32.22 11.75 15.77
CA ALA A 323 31.52 12.68 14.90
C ALA A 323 30.71 11.93 13.84
N PHE A 324 29.50 12.41 13.57
CA PHE A 324 28.63 11.93 12.51
C PHE A 324 29.20 12.31 11.14
N SER A 325 29.55 11.32 10.32
CA SER A 325 30.32 11.55 9.10
C SER A 325 29.45 11.57 7.83
N HIS A 326 30.03 12.04 6.72
CA HIS A 326 29.41 11.97 5.40
C HIS A 326 29.17 10.52 4.94
N ASP A 327 30.07 9.60 5.30
CA ASP A 327 29.97 8.18 4.97
C ASP A 327 28.81 7.52 5.73
N ASP A 328 28.60 7.92 6.99
CA ASP A 328 27.45 7.48 7.79
C ASP A 328 26.12 7.88 7.12
N ILE A 329 25.99 9.13 6.65
CA ILE A 329 24.80 9.60 5.94
C ILE A 329 24.60 8.85 4.62
N SER A 330 25.68 8.63 3.87
CA SER A 330 25.63 7.91 2.60
C SER A 330 25.14 6.47 2.81
N ALA A 331 25.63 5.80 3.86
CA ALA A 331 25.17 4.46 4.26
C ALA A 331 23.70 4.46 4.70
N ILE A 332 23.24 5.49 5.43
CA ILE A 332 21.83 5.65 5.81
C ILE A 332 20.94 5.83 4.57
N LYS A 333 21.33 6.70 3.62
CA LYS A 333 20.58 6.92 2.36
C LYS A 333 20.47 5.65 1.52
N LEU A 334 21.52 4.83 1.48
CA LEU A 334 21.49 3.52 0.82
C LEU A 334 20.52 2.57 1.51
N GLN A 335 20.61 2.43 2.84
CA GLN A 335 19.69 1.58 3.61
C GLN A 335 18.22 2.01 3.44
N ILE A 336 17.93 3.31 3.44
CA ILE A 336 16.58 3.83 3.17
C ILE A 336 16.08 3.38 1.80
N SER A 337 16.92 3.49 0.78
CA SER A 337 16.57 3.12 -0.60
C SER A 337 16.29 1.62 -0.71
N ASP A 338 17.13 0.80 -0.08
CA ASP A 338 16.95 -0.65 -0.07
C ASP A 338 15.66 -1.02 0.68
N VAL A 339 15.44 -0.51 1.90
CA VAL A 339 14.26 -0.81 2.73
C VAL A 339 12.97 -0.38 2.03
N LEU A 340 12.98 0.78 1.35
CA LEU A 340 11.85 1.21 0.54
C LEU A 340 11.62 0.29 -0.65
N SER A 341 12.68 -0.12 -1.35
CA SER A 341 12.55 -1.03 -2.50
C SER A 341 11.84 -2.32 -2.10
N GLU A 342 12.28 -2.95 -1.01
CA GLU A 342 11.67 -4.19 -0.52
C GLU A 342 10.26 -3.96 0.03
N THR A 343 10.01 -2.84 0.73
CA THR A 343 8.67 -2.48 1.24
C THR A 343 7.66 -2.33 0.09
N PHE A 344 8.02 -1.65 -1.00
CA PHE A 344 7.13 -1.51 -2.14
C PHE A 344 6.95 -2.83 -2.90
N LYS A 345 7.96 -3.71 -2.98
CA LYS A 345 7.79 -5.06 -3.52
C LYS A 345 6.81 -5.88 -2.69
N ALA A 346 6.94 -5.83 -1.36
CA ALA A 346 6.02 -6.48 -0.42
C ALA A 346 4.58 -5.99 -0.62
N ALA A 347 4.39 -4.68 -0.80
CA ALA A 347 3.07 -4.11 -1.09
C ALA A 347 2.50 -4.60 -2.44
N VAL A 348 3.31 -4.65 -3.50
CA VAL A 348 2.88 -5.13 -4.83
C VAL A 348 2.46 -6.60 -4.81
N GLU A 349 3.13 -7.45 -4.02
CA GLU A 349 2.70 -8.84 -3.84
C GLU A 349 1.32 -8.96 -3.14
N MET A 350 0.89 -7.93 -2.41
CA MET A 350 -0.43 -7.80 -1.79
C MET A 350 -1.41 -7.07 -2.73
N SER A 351 -1.62 -7.62 -3.93
CA SER A 351 -2.36 -6.98 -5.03
C SER A 351 -3.81 -6.58 -4.71
N VAL A 352 -4.44 -7.17 -3.69
CA VAL A 352 -5.78 -6.76 -3.23
C VAL A 352 -5.74 -5.42 -2.48
N HIS A 353 -4.58 -5.03 -1.95
CA HIS A 353 -4.42 -3.90 -1.02
C HIS A 353 -3.48 -2.82 -1.53
N PHE A 354 -2.68 -3.11 -2.56
CA PHE A 354 -1.92 -2.12 -3.33
C PHE A 354 -1.96 -2.46 -4.82
N GLN A 355 -2.50 -1.54 -5.61
CA GLN A 355 -2.63 -1.70 -7.06
C GLN A 355 -2.02 -0.50 -7.77
N PRO A 356 -0.73 -0.56 -8.13
CA PRO A 356 -0.11 0.53 -8.85
C PRO A 356 -0.61 0.54 -10.30
N VAL A 357 -1.06 1.70 -10.78
CA VAL A 357 -1.55 1.89 -12.15
C VAL A 357 -0.58 2.75 -12.97
N PRO A 358 -0.41 2.50 -14.28
CA PRO A 358 0.57 3.21 -15.12
C PRO A 358 0.38 4.73 -15.19
N ASN A 359 -0.86 5.19 -14.97
CA ASN A 359 -1.28 6.58 -15.10
C ASN A 359 -1.59 7.24 -13.75
N ALA A 360 -0.88 6.83 -12.70
CA ALA A 360 -0.85 7.52 -11.42
C ALA A 360 0.58 7.78 -10.95
N PHE A 361 0.74 8.79 -10.12
CA PHE A 361 1.92 8.98 -9.28
C PHE A 361 1.45 9.41 -7.90
N GLU A 362 2.22 9.16 -6.86
CA GLU A 362 1.83 9.55 -5.50
C GLU A 362 3.05 9.93 -4.67
N LEU A 363 2.91 11.01 -3.92
CA LEU A 363 3.89 11.47 -2.94
C LEU A 363 3.60 10.84 -1.58
N PHE A 364 4.59 10.14 -1.03
CA PHE A 364 4.59 9.58 0.31
C PHE A 364 5.61 10.29 1.20
N GLY A 365 5.25 10.51 2.46
CA GLY A 365 6.20 10.82 3.52
C GLY A 365 6.47 9.55 4.32
N ILE A 366 7.73 9.13 4.35
CA ILE A 366 8.15 7.91 5.02
C ILE A 366 8.88 8.28 6.30
N ASP A 367 8.48 7.67 7.40
CA ASP A 367 9.12 7.89 8.69
C ASP A 367 10.02 6.71 9.04
N PHE A 368 11.30 7.02 9.26
CA PHE A 368 12.31 6.07 9.70
C PHE A 368 12.87 6.47 11.06
N VAL A 369 13.36 5.51 11.81
CA VAL A 369 14.21 5.76 12.99
C VAL A 369 15.51 4.99 12.86
N ILE A 370 16.59 5.62 13.31
CA ILE A 370 17.91 5.01 13.29
C ILE A 370 18.19 4.44 14.67
N THR A 371 18.57 3.17 14.73
CA THR A 371 19.18 2.56 15.91
C THR A 371 20.69 2.58 15.79
N HIS A 372 21.37 2.70 16.92
CA HIS A 372 22.82 2.75 17.03
C HIS A 372 23.33 1.59 17.88
N ASP A 373 24.23 0.80 17.31
CA ASP A 373 25.02 -0.18 18.05
C ASP A 373 26.50 0.25 18.04
N PRO A 374 27.03 0.75 19.17
CA PRO A 374 28.42 1.18 19.28
C PRO A 374 29.40 0.00 19.37
N SER A 375 28.92 -1.25 19.43
CA SER A 375 29.78 -2.43 19.51
C SER A 375 30.70 -2.53 18.29
N PRO A 376 32.02 -2.81 18.47
CA PRO A 376 32.93 -3.03 17.36
C PRO A 376 32.57 -4.28 16.54
N ASN A 377 31.76 -5.19 17.10
CA ASN A 377 31.28 -6.39 16.43
C ASN A 377 29.87 -6.23 15.85
N ALA A 378 29.29 -5.03 15.93
CA ALA A 378 27.97 -4.76 15.36
C ALA A 378 27.99 -5.05 13.86
N ALA A 379 26.96 -5.74 13.37
CA ALA A 379 26.81 -5.97 11.94
C ALA A 379 26.70 -4.65 11.16
N ARG A 380 26.10 -3.63 11.78
CA ARG A 380 25.98 -2.27 11.29
C ARG A 380 26.05 -1.30 12.47
N LYS A 381 26.82 -0.22 12.32
CA LYS A 381 26.88 0.89 13.30
C LYS A 381 25.52 1.57 13.42
N PHE A 382 24.93 1.96 12.29
CA PHE A 382 23.61 2.58 12.20
C PHE A 382 22.68 1.71 11.38
N GLN A 383 21.53 1.36 11.96
CA GLN A 383 20.49 0.58 11.31
C GLN A 383 19.24 1.44 11.13
N VAL A 384 18.74 1.48 9.89
CA VAL A 384 17.52 2.21 9.53
C VAL A 384 16.31 1.30 9.70
N ASN A 385 15.29 1.77 10.43
CA ASN A 385 14.06 1.04 10.69
C ASN A 385 12.85 1.85 10.22
N LEU A 386 12.02 1.27 9.35
CA LEU A 386 10.78 1.86 8.87
C LEU A 386 9.72 1.85 9.96
N LEU A 387 9.09 3.00 10.22
CA LEU A 387 8.01 3.14 11.20
C LEU A 387 6.63 3.22 10.55
N GLU A 388 6.50 4.04 9.52
CA GLU A 388 5.23 4.26 8.81
C GLU A 388 5.43 4.90 7.43
N VAL A 389 4.43 4.72 6.59
CA VAL A 389 4.31 5.33 5.26
C VAL A 389 3.04 6.17 5.26
N ASN A 390 3.18 7.47 5.02
CA ASN A 390 2.07 8.42 5.06
C ASN A 390 1.76 8.92 3.63
N SER A 391 0.55 8.67 3.13
CA SER A 391 0.05 9.39 1.95
C SER A 391 -0.31 10.81 2.33
N GLU A 392 -0.22 11.74 1.37
CA GLU A 392 -0.50 13.16 1.60
C GLU A 392 0.23 13.70 2.84
N PRO A 393 1.57 13.57 2.90
CA PRO A 393 2.31 13.91 4.10
C PRO A 393 2.09 15.38 4.47
N ALA A 394 1.95 15.64 5.77
CA ALA A 394 1.79 16.99 6.32
C ALA A 394 3.08 17.82 6.16
N ILE A 395 3.30 18.36 4.95
CA ILE A 395 4.51 19.12 4.60
C ILE A 395 4.61 20.47 5.30
N GLU A 396 3.50 21.00 5.81
CA GLU A 396 3.44 22.29 6.53
C GLU A 396 4.29 22.30 7.82
N LEU A 397 4.58 21.13 8.37
CA LEU A 397 5.38 20.93 9.57
C LEU A 397 6.89 21.12 9.34
N THR A 398 7.34 21.30 8.10
CA THR A 398 8.75 21.44 7.72
C THR A 398 9.36 22.80 8.14
N GLY A 399 8.51 23.79 8.38
CA GLY A 399 8.89 25.14 8.79
C GLY A 399 9.35 26.06 7.63
N PRO A 400 9.17 27.39 7.76
CA PRO A 400 9.54 28.40 6.76
C PRO A 400 10.95 28.22 6.18
N ARG A 401 11.96 28.02 7.03
CA ARG A 401 13.37 27.88 6.65
C ARG A 401 13.63 26.83 5.57
N LEU A 402 12.89 25.73 5.61
CA LEU A 402 13.09 24.57 4.75
C LEU A 402 12.05 24.50 3.62
N THR A 403 11.20 25.52 3.45
CA THR A 403 10.17 25.57 2.39
C THR A 403 10.75 25.41 0.99
N TRP A 404 11.96 25.91 0.74
CA TRP A 404 12.63 25.79 -0.57
C TRP A 404 12.87 24.33 -0.97
N ILE A 405 13.04 23.42 0.00
CA ILE A 405 13.19 21.98 -0.24
C ILE A 405 11.90 21.40 -0.81
N LEU A 406 10.76 21.86 -0.28
CA LEU A 406 9.44 21.45 -0.76
C LEU A 406 9.19 22.02 -2.16
N GLU A 407 9.58 23.26 -2.43
CA GLU A 407 9.50 23.81 -3.80
C GLU A 407 10.32 23.00 -4.80
N ASP A 408 11.55 22.62 -4.44
CA ASP A 408 12.41 21.78 -5.27
C ASP A 408 11.81 20.37 -5.46
N LEU A 409 11.26 19.77 -4.40
CA LEU A 409 10.56 18.48 -4.44
C LEU A 409 9.37 18.50 -5.42
N PHE A 410 8.47 19.47 -5.31
CA PHE A 410 7.29 19.54 -6.18
C PHE A 410 7.69 19.83 -7.64
N LYS A 411 8.70 20.68 -7.87
CA LYS A 411 9.29 20.87 -9.21
C LYS A 411 9.91 19.57 -9.75
N ALA A 412 10.58 18.79 -8.90
CA ALA A 412 11.13 17.49 -9.28
C ALA A 412 10.02 16.49 -9.63
N ILE A 413 8.92 16.44 -8.88
CA ILE A 413 7.73 15.62 -9.20
C ILE A 413 7.16 16.01 -10.56
N ALA A 414 6.97 17.31 -10.82
CA ALA A 414 6.47 17.80 -12.10
C ALA A 414 7.40 17.38 -13.26
N ARG A 415 8.73 17.46 -13.08
CA ARG A 415 9.70 17.06 -14.11
C ARG A 415 9.82 15.55 -14.32
N LYS A 416 9.68 14.74 -13.25
CA LYS A 416 9.94 13.29 -13.29
C LYS A 416 8.68 12.45 -13.51
N CYS A 417 7.52 12.92 -13.07
CA CYS A 417 6.26 12.16 -13.14
C CYS A 417 5.30 12.78 -14.16
N VAL A 418 5.08 14.09 -14.11
CA VAL A 418 4.09 14.77 -14.97
C VAL A 418 4.62 14.97 -16.38
N ALA A 419 5.80 15.57 -16.51
CA ALA A 419 6.36 15.94 -17.81
C ALA A 419 6.56 14.77 -18.79
N PRO A 420 7.06 13.59 -18.35
CA PRO A 420 7.24 12.45 -19.26
C PRO A 420 5.91 11.86 -19.73
N PHE A 421 4.85 11.93 -18.91
CA PHE A 421 3.53 11.38 -19.24
C PHE A 421 2.84 12.16 -20.38
N PHE A 422 3.00 13.49 -20.41
CA PHE A 422 2.41 14.37 -21.43
C PHE A 422 3.38 14.74 -22.56
N SER A 423 4.56 14.11 -22.62
CA SER A 423 5.47 14.30 -23.76
C SER A 423 5.05 13.40 -24.93
N ALA A 424 5.08 13.94 -26.15
CA ALA A 424 4.77 13.19 -27.37
C ALA A 424 5.70 11.97 -27.50
N ASP A 425 5.12 10.81 -27.82
CA ASP A 425 5.70 9.47 -27.91
C ASP A 425 7.23 9.36 -27.74
N ARG A 426 7.65 8.93 -26.56
CA ARG A 426 8.78 8.00 -26.52
C ARG A 426 8.24 6.66 -27.05
N SER A 427 8.50 6.35 -28.32
CA SER A 427 8.78 4.95 -28.67
C SER A 427 9.74 4.40 -27.60
N PRO A 428 9.61 3.15 -27.12
CA PRO A 428 10.46 2.64 -26.05
C PRO A 428 11.92 2.79 -26.47
N ALA A 429 12.55 3.88 -26.03
CA ALA A 429 13.94 4.12 -26.25
C ALA A 429 14.64 3.05 -25.42
N LYS A 430 15.40 2.20 -26.12
CA LYS A 430 16.48 1.46 -25.51
C LYS A 430 17.40 2.47 -24.82
N GLU A 431 17.13 2.76 -23.56
CA GLU A 431 18.18 3.17 -22.64
C GLU A 431 19.00 1.90 -22.42
N GLU A 432 20.02 1.71 -23.27
CA GLU A 432 21.13 0.81 -22.99
C GLU A 432 21.89 1.38 -21.78
N GLU A 433 21.35 1.16 -20.58
CA GLU A 433 22.15 1.16 -19.36
C GLU A 433 22.64 -0.27 -19.14
N ASN A 434 23.93 -0.43 -19.37
CA ASN A 434 24.67 -1.68 -19.24
C ASN A 434 24.73 -2.12 -17.77
N TRP A 435 23.76 -2.92 -17.33
CA TRP A 435 23.83 -3.69 -16.08
C TRP A 435 23.80 -5.19 -16.42
N PRO A 436 24.60 -6.05 -15.76
CA PRO A 436 24.73 -7.44 -16.16
C PRO A 436 23.42 -8.20 -15.93
N GLU A 437 22.84 -8.72 -17.02
CA GLU A 437 21.65 -9.56 -17.00
C GLU A 437 21.93 -10.88 -16.26
N ARG A 438 21.05 -11.24 -15.33
CA ARG A 438 20.82 -12.63 -14.91
C ARG A 438 19.35 -12.98 -15.14
N ASP A 439 19.18 -13.95 -16.03
CA ASP A 439 18.03 -14.83 -16.29
C ASP A 439 16.61 -14.28 -16.10
N LYS A 440 16.02 -13.82 -17.22
CA LYS A 440 14.57 -13.72 -17.40
C LYS A 440 14.00 -15.05 -17.91
N MET A 441 13.19 -15.72 -17.09
CA MET A 441 12.23 -16.72 -17.56
C MET A 441 10.97 -16.00 -18.09
N SER A 442 10.57 -16.35 -19.31
CA SER A 442 9.41 -15.79 -20.03
C SER A 442 8.08 -16.34 -19.50
N ALA A 443 7.15 -15.47 -19.09
CA ALA A 443 5.75 -15.82 -18.84
C ALA A 443 4.89 -15.59 -20.11
N ASN A 444 4.07 -16.57 -20.48
CA ASN A 444 3.20 -16.58 -21.66
C ASN A 444 1.95 -15.69 -21.48
N THR A 445 1.49 -15.12 -22.59
CA THR A 445 0.41 -14.14 -22.73
C THR A 445 -0.79 -14.76 -23.49
N SER A 446 -1.89 -15.08 -22.80
CA SER A 446 -3.13 -15.59 -23.44
C SER A 446 -4.40 -15.07 -22.74
N ASN A 447 -5.41 -14.66 -23.52
CA ASN A 447 -6.73 -14.15 -23.06
C ASN A 447 -7.69 -15.26 -22.52
N ILE A 448 -7.21 -16.50 -22.48
CA ILE A 448 -7.95 -17.67 -21.99
C ILE A 448 -7.74 -17.72 -20.48
N VAL A 449 -8.84 -17.64 -19.72
CA VAL A 449 -8.81 -17.69 -18.25
C VAL A 449 -8.89 -19.13 -17.73
N PHE A 450 -9.41 -20.06 -18.54
CA PHE A 450 -9.43 -21.48 -18.23
C PHE A 450 -9.60 -22.31 -19.52
N ASP A 451 -8.89 -23.42 -19.67
CA ASP A 451 -9.11 -24.39 -20.75
C ASP A 451 -8.92 -25.83 -20.30
N ASP A 452 -9.81 -26.72 -20.74
CA ASP A 452 -9.69 -28.14 -20.46
C ASP A 452 -10.53 -29.02 -21.41
N ILE A 453 -10.30 -30.33 -21.38
CA ILE A 453 -11.07 -31.36 -22.08
C ILE A 453 -11.92 -32.13 -21.09
N PHE A 454 -13.23 -32.10 -21.30
CA PHE A 454 -14.22 -32.78 -20.47
C PHE A 454 -14.79 -34.01 -21.18
N THR A 455 -15.12 -35.06 -20.42
CA THR A 455 -15.82 -36.25 -20.91
C THR A 455 -17.22 -36.32 -20.32
N ILE A 456 -18.22 -36.45 -21.18
CA ILE A 456 -19.63 -36.46 -20.76
C ILE A 456 -19.96 -37.80 -20.11
N ASN A 457 -20.34 -37.75 -18.84
CA ASN A 457 -20.74 -38.92 -18.05
C ASN A 457 -22.24 -39.20 -18.16
N ALA A 458 -23.05 -38.15 -18.20
CA ALA A 458 -24.49 -38.26 -18.39
C ALA A 458 -25.07 -36.97 -18.98
N ILE A 459 -26.20 -37.11 -19.67
CA ILE A 459 -27.04 -35.99 -20.13
C ILE A 459 -28.43 -36.20 -19.51
N ASP A 460 -29.00 -35.16 -18.90
CA ASP A 460 -30.35 -35.13 -18.32
C ASP A 460 -30.63 -36.23 -17.27
N LYS A 461 -29.73 -36.39 -16.27
CA LYS A 461 -29.90 -37.36 -15.16
C LYS A 461 -31.25 -37.26 -14.43
N GLU A 462 -31.82 -36.05 -14.36
CA GLU A 462 -33.10 -35.76 -13.69
C GLU A 462 -34.32 -35.80 -14.64
N GLY A 463 -34.15 -36.24 -15.88
CA GLY A 463 -35.16 -36.18 -16.93
C GLY A 463 -35.17 -34.84 -17.68
N LYS A 464 -35.51 -34.90 -18.97
CA LYS A 464 -35.53 -33.74 -19.85
C LYS A 464 -36.70 -32.81 -19.50
N LYS A 465 -36.39 -31.61 -18.99
CA LYS A 465 -37.39 -30.60 -18.58
C LYS A 465 -37.78 -29.65 -19.71
N PHE A 466 -36.93 -29.46 -20.72
CA PHE A 466 -37.14 -28.54 -21.84
C PHE A 466 -36.79 -29.20 -23.17
N ASP A 467 -37.57 -28.94 -24.23
CA ASP A 467 -37.38 -29.63 -25.52
C ASP A 467 -36.07 -29.26 -26.22
N ARG A 468 -35.58 -28.02 -26.03
CA ARG A 468 -34.41 -27.46 -26.74
C ARG A 468 -33.16 -27.28 -25.89
N VAL A 469 -33.23 -27.56 -24.59
CA VAL A 469 -32.13 -27.38 -23.64
C VAL A 469 -31.92 -28.69 -22.90
N SER A 470 -30.68 -29.15 -22.87
CA SER A 470 -30.26 -30.32 -22.10
C SER A 470 -29.15 -29.92 -21.14
N ARG A 471 -29.08 -30.63 -20.01
CA ARG A 471 -28.04 -30.46 -18.98
C ARG A 471 -27.04 -31.60 -19.08
N LEU A 472 -25.79 -31.27 -19.39
CA LEU A 472 -24.70 -32.25 -19.37
C LEU A 472 -24.00 -32.26 -18.01
N TYR A 473 -23.50 -33.44 -17.64
CA TYR A 473 -22.58 -33.65 -16.54
C TYR A 473 -21.32 -34.27 -17.10
N ALA A 474 -20.20 -33.57 -16.96
CA ALA A 474 -18.93 -33.99 -17.52
C ALA A 474 -17.80 -33.85 -16.52
N HIS A 475 -16.77 -34.68 -16.68
CA HIS A 475 -15.61 -34.70 -15.79
C HIS A 475 -14.34 -34.43 -16.61
N SER A 476 -13.47 -33.59 -16.06
CA SER A 476 -12.22 -33.14 -16.67
C SER A 476 -11.20 -34.28 -16.75
N LYS A 477 -10.36 -34.27 -17.78
CA LYS A 477 -9.25 -35.24 -17.92
C LYS A 477 -7.95 -34.76 -17.27
N ASN A 478 -7.71 -33.46 -17.17
CA ASN A 478 -6.40 -32.92 -16.78
C ASN A 478 -6.37 -32.38 -15.35
N TYR A 479 -7.47 -31.81 -14.86
CA TYR A 479 -7.52 -31.06 -13.60
C TYR A 479 -8.49 -31.63 -12.57
N ASP A 480 -9.06 -32.82 -12.81
CA ASP A 480 -9.96 -33.53 -11.88
C ASP A 480 -11.15 -32.65 -11.45
N MET A 481 -11.76 -31.96 -12.41
CA MET A 481 -12.88 -31.04 -12.21
C MET A 481 -14.21 -31.62 -12.68
N ASP A 482 -15.29 -31.24 -11.99
CA ASP A 482 -16.66 -31.57 -12.36
C ASP A 482 -17.37 -30.37 -12.99
N LEU A 483 -17.97 -30.59 -14.15
CA LEU A 483 -18.72 -29.61 -14.92
C LEU A 483 -20.17 -30.02 -15.07
N THR A 484 -21.07 -29.11 -14.72
CA THR A 484 -22.49 -29.17 -15.08
C THR A 484 -22.83 -27.97 -15.96
N LEU A 485 -23.35 -28.21 -17.17
CA LEU A 485 -23.62 -27.15 -18.14
C LEU A 485 -24.97 -27.35 -18.84
N ASP A 486 -25.79 -26.30 -18.86
CA ASP A 486 -26.97 -26.21 -19.71
C ASP A 486 -26.55 -25.75 -21.11
N TYR A 487 -26.98 -26.47 -22.15
CA TYR A 487 -26.64 -26.16 -23.54
C TYR A 487 -27.84 -26.39 -24.46
N ASN A 488 -27.82 -25.72 -25.61
CA ASN A 488 -28.84 -25.90 -26.64
C ASN A 488 -28.55 -27.15 -27.49
N VAL A 489 -29.36 -28.19 -27.31
CA VAL A 489 -29.17 -29.50 -27.96
C VAL A 489 -29.45 -29.48 -29.46
N GLU A 490 -30.26 -28.53 -29.97
CA GLU A 490 -30.50 -28.38 -31.41
C GLU A 490 -29.29 -27.77 -32.12
N LEU A 491 -28.57 -26.86 -31.46
CA LEU A 491 -27.41 -26.17 -32.03
C LEU A 491 -26.10 -26.95 -31.86
N PHE A 492 -25.93 -27.64 -30.74
CA PHE A 492 -24.71 -28.37 -30.41
C PHE A 492 -25.01 -29.78 -29.89
N PRO A 493 -25.32 -30.75 -30.78
CA PRO A 493 -25.70 -32.09 -30.36
C PRO A 493 -24.50 -32.87 -29.82
N LEU A 494 -24.61 -33.32 -28.57
CA LEU A 494 -23.60 -34.11 -27.87
C LEU A 494 -24.16 -35.47 -27.45
N GLN A 495 -23.30 -36.49 -27.40
CA GLN A 495 -23.67 -37.84 -26.98
C GLN A 495 -23.00 -38.24 -25.67
N ASN A 496 -23.62 -39.17 -24.95
CA ASN A 496 -23.04 -39.67 -23.71
C ASN A 496 -21.73 -40.43 -23.98
N GLY A 497 -20.68 -40.17 -23.20
CA GLY A 497 -19.34 -40.72 -23.41
C GLY A 497 -18.46 -39.96 -24.41
N GLN A 498 -18.98 -38.91 -25.05
CA GLN A 498 -18.18 -38.04 -25.92
C GLN A 498 -17.30 -37.09 -25.09
N SER A 499 -16.07 -36.84 -25.55
CA SER A 499 -15.23 -35.76 -25.00
C SER A 499 -15.40 -34.48 -25.83
N PHE A 500 -15.30 -33.32 -25.18
CA PHE A 500 -15.29 -32.01 -25.82
C PHE A 500 -14.30 -31.09 -25.10
N ALA A 501 -13.72 -30.14 -25.82
CA ALA A 501 -12.86 -29.11 -25.23
C ALA A 501 -13.69 -27.88 -24.88
N LEU A 502 -13.47 -27.36 -23.68
CA LEU A 502 -14.07 -26.16 -23.12
C LEU A 502 -12.97 -25.15 -22.84
N ALA A 503 -13.16 -23.91 -23.28
CA ALA A 503 -12.35 -22.78 -22.87
C ALA A 503 -13.24 -21.65 -22.35
N LEU A 504 -12.84 -21.01 -21.26
CA LEU A 504 -13.38 -19.76 -20.77
C LEU A 504 -12.43 -18.63 -21.15
N ALA A 505 -12.96 -17.58 -21.76
CA ALA A 505 -12.19 -16.42 -22.19
C ALA A 505 -12.84 -15.13 -21.71
N SER A 506 -12.01 -14.13 -21.42
CA SER A 506 -12.47 -12.76 -21.11
C SER A 506 -12.75 -11.94 -22.38
N SER A 507 -12.23 -12.37 -23.54
CA SER A 507 -12.47 -11.74 -24.84
C SER A 507 -12.34 -12.74 -26.00
N LEU A 508 -13.12 -12.54 -27.07
CA LEU A 508 -13.05 -13.32 -28.33
C LEU A 508 -11.94 -12.84 -29.28
N SER A 509 -11.24 -11.75 -28.96
CA SER A 509 -10.17 -11.22 -29.81
C SER A 509 -8.86 -12.00 -29.65
N ARG A 510 -8.25 -12.43 -30.78
CA ARG A 510 -6.93 -13.10 -30.81
C ARG A 510 -5.75 -12.11 -30.62
N ALA A 511 -6.01 -10.82 -30.55
CA ALA A 511 -4.98 -9.80 -30.36
C ALA A 511 -4.76 -9.53 -28.86
N PRO A 512 -3.53 -9.19 -28.44
CA PRO A 512 -3.31 -8.61 -27.13
C PRO A 512 -4.18 -7.34 -27.01
N PRO A 513 -4.54 -6.90 -25.79
CA PRO A 513 -5.12 -5.57 -25.62
C PRO A 513 -4.08 -4.56 -26.13
N GLY A 514 -4.31 -3.99 -27.32
CA GLY A 514 -3.46 -2.94 -27.90
C GLY A 514 -2.65 -3.24 -29.16
N ALA A 515 -2.88 -4.32 -29.92
CA ALA A 515 -2.20 -4.51 -31.21
C ALA A 515 -3.15 -4.86 -32.38
N ALA A 516 -3.92 -3.87 -32.84
CA ALA A 516 -4.41 -3.78 -34.22
C ALA A 516 -4.62 -2.30 -34.58
N GLY A 517 -4.04 -1.85 -35.69
CA GLY A 517 -4.01 -0.45 -36.09
C GLY A 517 -5.33 0.09 -36.66
N THR A 518 -5.58 1.37 -36.34
CA THR A 518 -6.27 2.42 -37.12
C THR A 518 -7.48 2.01 -37.96
N GLY A 519 -8.68 2.19 -37.40
CA GLY A 519 -9.96 2.20 -38.10
C GLY A 519 -11.13 2.57 -37.17
N ASP A 520 -11.80 3.68 -37.47
CA ASP A 520 -12.76 4.43 -36.64
C ASP A 520 -14.13 3.77 -36.36
N ASP A 521 -14.30 2.44 -36.46
CA ASP A 521 -15.65 1.83 -36.42
C ASP A 521 -15.84 0.61 -35.47
N GLU A 522 -14.90 0.29 -34.57
CA GLU A 522 -14.90 -1.03 -33.89
C GLU A 522 -15.20 -1.06 -32.38
N ASP A 523 -15.39 0.06 -31.72
CA ASP A 523 -15.82 0.06 -30.31
C ASP A 523 -17.30 -0.32 -30.12
N LYS A 524 -18.04 -0.52 -31.23
CA LYS A 524 -19.36 -1.19 -31.18
C LYS A 524 -19.27 -2.71 -31.28
N ASP A 525 -18.15 -3.29 -31.70
CA ASP A 525 -18.03 -4.73 -32.01
C ASP A 525 -17.52 -5.59 -30.85
N ARG A 526 -17.18 -5.01 -29.69
CA ARG A 526 -16.82 -5.79 -28.49
C ARG A 526 -18.00 -6.56 -27.88
N ASP A 527 -19.24 -6.10 -28.14
CA ASP A 527 -20.50 -6.69 -27.67
C ASP A 527 -21.34 -7.32 -28.81
N VAL A 528 -20.80 -7.44 -30.03
CA VAL A 528 -21.57 -7.90 -31.18
C VAL A 528 -21.46 -9.43 -31.34
N TRP A 529 -22.56 -10.11 -30.99
CA TRP A 529 -22.77 -11.56 -31.08
C TRP A 529 -22.85 -12.11 -32.53
N ARG A 530 -22.66 -11.31 -33.58
CA ARG A 530 -22.62 -11.80 -34.97
C ARG A 530 -21.61 -11.03 -35.81
N PRO A 531 -20.61 -11.67 -36.43
CA PRO A 531 -19.73 -10.96 -37.35
C PRO A 531 -20.51 -10.56 -38.59
N ASP A 532 -20.55 -9.26 -38.87
CA ASP A 532 -20.82 -8.78 -40.22
C ASP A 532 -19.73 -9.32 -41.16
N ALA A 533 -20.11 -9.52 -42.42
CA ALA A 533 -19.41 -10.29 -43.45
C ALA A 533 -18.05 -9.71 -43.92
N LYS A 534 -17.14 -9.39 -43.01
CA LYS A 534 -15.82 -8.79 -43.24
C LYS A 534 -14.69 -9.57 -42.56
N GLY A 535 -14.71 -10.90 -42.62
CA GLY A 535 -13.49 -11.74 -42.62
C GLY A 535 -12.44 -11.55 -41.51
N ARG A 536 -12.81 -11.05 -40.32
CA ARG A 536 -11.90 -10.98 -39.16
C ARG A 536 -11.99 -12.29 -38.38
N ARG A 537 -10.88 -13.03 -38.34
CA ARG A 537 -10.79 -14.34 -37.67
C ARG A 537 -10.61 -14.18 -36.17
N GLY A 538 -11.70 -14.26 -35.40
CA GLY A 538 -11.69 -14.24 -33.93
C GLY A 538 -11.43 -15.63 -33.33
N LEU A 539 -11.39 -15.74 -32.00
CA LEU A 539 -11.29 -17.03 -31.30
C LEU A 539 -12.52 -17.91 -31.58
N ASP A 540 -13.66 -17.31 -31.93
CA ASP A 540 -14.92 -17.97 -32.32
C ASP A 540 -14.81 -18.87 -33.57
N ASP A 541 -13.89 -18.58 -34.50
CA ASP A 541 -13.66 -19.44 -35.68
C ASP A 541 -13.12 -20.84 -35.33
N ASP A 542 -12.48 -21.00 -34.16
CA ASP A 542 -11.86 -22.27 -33.73
C ASP A 542 -12.80 -23.12 -32.84
N TYR A 543 -14.00 -22.62 -32.53
CA TYR A 543 -14.96 -23.27 -31.64
C TYR A 543 -16.35 -23.34 -32.28
N GLU A 544 -17.08 -24.43 -32.02
CA GLU A 544 -18.35 -24.72 -32.69
C GLU A 544 -19.56 -24.14 -31.95
N TYR A 545 -19.40 -23.83 -30.67
CA TYR A 545 -20.48 -23.32 -29.83
C TYR A 545 -19.94 -22.31 -28.82
N VAL A 546 -20.54 -21.13 -28.80
CA VAL A 546 -20.12 -20.00 -27.96
C VAL A 546 -21.31 -19.52 -27.16
N MET A 547 -21.12 -19.18 -25.88
CA MET A 547 -22.11 -18.44 -25.10
C MET A 547 -21.46 -17.28 -24.34
N TYR A 548 -22.20 -16.19 -24.18
CA TYR A 548 -21.78 -15.01 -23.43
C TYR A 548 -22.61 -14.85 -22.17
N GLY A 549 -21.94 -14.64 -21.04
CA GLY A 549 -22.58 -14.67 -19.73
C GLY A 549 -21.76 -13.97 -18.67
N LYS A 550 -22.18 -14.14 -17.42
CA LYS A 550 -21.51 -13.57 -16.24
C LYS A 550 -21.39 -14.59 -15.14
N VAL A 551 -20.27 -14.56 -14.43
CA VAL A 551 -20.06 -15.32 -13.20
C VAL A 551 -20.81 -14.60 -12.08
N TYR A 552 -21.84 -15.22 -11.52
CA TYR A 552 -22.74 -14.54 -10.57
C TYR A 552 -22.61 -15.06 -9.14
N ARG A 553 -22.02 -16.24 -8.94
CA ARG A 553 -21.82 -16.81 -7.61
C ARG A 553 -20.56 -17.66 -7.57
N PHE A 554 -19.82 -17.54 -6.48
CA PHE A 554 -18.67 -18.39 -6.16
C PHE A 554 -18.92 -18.99 -4.79
N ASP A 555 -18.83 -20.30 -4.66
CA ASP A 555 -19.08 -21.02 -3.41
C ASP A 555 -17.79 -21.70 -2.97
N SER A 556 -17.29 -21.31 -1.80
CA SER A 556 -16.11 -21.91 -1.18
C SER A 556 -16.54 -23.15 -0.42
N GLY A 557 -16.16 -24.33 -0.90
CA GLY A 557 -16.39 -25.60 -0.21
C GLY A 557 -15.38 -25.81 0.92
N SER A 558 -14.68 -26.95 0.92
CA SER A 558 -13.49 -27.15 1.74
C SER A 558 -12.33 -26.26 1.28
N ALA A 559 -11.31 -26.04 2.13
CA ALA A 559 -10.21 -25.08 1.91
C ALA A 559 -9.47 -25.21 0.55
N GLU A 560 -9.62 -26.33 -0.17
CA GLU A 560 -8.98 -26.56 -1.48
C GLU A 560 -9.95 -26.69 -2.68
N ILE A 561 -11.27 -26.86 -2.46
CA ILE A 561 -12.26 -27.08 -3.53
C ILE A 561 -13.28 -25.94 -3.58
N VAL A 562 -13.46 -25.36 -4.76
CA VAL A 562 -14.38 -24.26 -5.01
C VAL A 562 -15.35 -24.59 -6.15
N THR A 563 -16.52 -23.95 -6.12
CA THR A 563 -17.52 -24.07 -7.18
C THR A 563 -17.87 -22.69 -7.76
N ALA A 564 -17.62 -22.52 -9.06
CA ALA A 564 -17.96 -21.31 -9.80
C ALA A 564 -19.29 -21.49 -10.54
N TYR A 565 -20.21 -20.54 -10.39
CA TYR A 565 -21.49 -20.51 -11.08
C TYR A 565 -21.55 -19.35 -12.09
N ALA A 566 -21.88 -19.67 -13.33
CA ALA A 566 -22.07 -18.69 -14.40
C ALA A 566 -23.45 -18.83 -15.06
N SER A 567 -23.98 -17.70 -15.56
CA SER A 567 -25.26 -17.64 -16.27
C SER A 567 -25.09 -17.01 -17.64
N PHE A 568 -25.60 -17.69 -18.66
CA PHE A 568 -25.53 -17.33 -20.08
C PHE A 568 -26.95 -17.09 -20.62
N GLY A 569 -27.60 -16.04 -20.12
CA GLY A 569 -28.97 -15.69 -20.56
C GLY A 569 -30.04 -16.72 -20.18
N GLY A 570 -29.86 -17.41 -19.04
CA GLY A 570 -30.80 -18.43 -18.54
C GLY A 570 -30.27 -19.87 -18.63
N LEU A 571 -29.21 -20.10 -19.41
CA LEU A 571 -28.43 -21.36 -19.37
C LEU A 571 -27.39 -21.26 -18.26
N LEU A 572 -27.34 -22.24 -17.37
CA LEU A 572 -26.47 -22.21 -16.20
C LEU A 572 -25.26 -23.13 -16.36
N MET A 573 -24.15 -22.70 -15.78
CA MET A 573 -22.94 -23.50 -15.62
C MET A 573 -22.55 -23.56 -14.15
N SER A 574 -22.13 -24.73 -13.71
CA SER A 574 -21.45 -24.98 -12.45
C SER A 574 -20.15 -25.72 -12.73
N LEU A 575 -19.02 -25.15 -12.32
CA LEU A 575 -17.71 -25.78 -12.43
C LEU A 575 -17.12 -25.93 -11.03
N THR A 576 -16.86 -27.17 -10.61
CA THR A 576 -16.34 -27.52 -9.29
C THR A 576 -14.96 -28.15 -9.42
N GLY A 577 -13.98 -27.68 -8.64
CA GLY A 577 -12.62 -28.16 -8.71
C GLY A 577 -11.65 -27.40 -7.80
N SER A 578 -10.34 -27.66 -7.94
CA SER A 578 -9.34 -27.03 -7.09
C SER A 578 -9.21 -25.52 -7.34
N PHE A 579 -9.15 -24.74 -6.26
CA PHE A 579 -9.06 -23.27 -6.32
C PHE A 579 -7.90 -22.75 -7.17
N ARG A 580 -6.76 -23.45 -7.20
CA ARG A 580 -5.54 -23.03 -7.92
C ARG A 580 -5.79 -22.82 -9.41
N HIS A 581 -6.66 -23.63 -10.00
CA HIS A 581 -6.98 -23.62 -11.43
C HIS A 581 -8.15 -22.70 -11.78
N MET A 582 -8.83 -22.11 -10.78
CA MET A 582 -9.94 -21.16 -10.97
C MET A 582 -9.58 -19.72 -10.54
N THR A 583 -8.32 -19.46 -10.21
CA THR A 583 -7.84 -18.15 -9.74
C THR A 583 -8.06 -17.01 -10.74
N SER A 584 -8.15 -17.33 -12.04
CA SER A 584 -8.39 -16.36 -13.11
C SER A 584 -9.89 -16.11 -13.39
N ILE A 585 -10.80 -16.80 -12.70
CA ILE A 585 -12.25 -16.61 -12.82
C ILE A 585 -12.70 -15.64 -11.71
N VAL A 586 -13.13 -14.44 -12.10
CA VAL A 586 -13.54 -13.37 -11.17
C VAL A 586 -15.06 -13.28 -11.09
N LEU A 587 -15.60 -13.06 -9.89
CA LEU A 587 -17.02 -12.86 -9.66
C LEU A 587 -17.48 -11.52 -10.24
N GLY A 588 -18.57 -11.51 -11.00
CA GLY A 588 -19.16 -10.31 -11.61
C GLY A 588 -18.66 -10.01 -13.03
N ASP A 589 -17.55 -10.62 -13.45
CA ASP A 589 -16.95 -10.38 -14.76
C ASP A 589 -17.73 -11.04 -15.90
N PRO A 590 -17.74 -10.43 -17.11
CA PRO A 590 -18.24 -11.06 -18.31
C PRO A 590 -17.33 -12.21 -18.75
N VAL A 591 -17.92 -13.34 -19.11
CA VAL A 591 -17.20 -14.54 -19.55
C VAL A 591 -17.81 -15.12 -20.82
N PHE A 592 -16.93 -15.51 -21.74
CA PHE A 592 -17.28 -16.31 -22.91
C PHE A 592 -16.95 -17.77 -22.63
N ILE A 593 -17.91 -18.66 -22.85
CA ILE A 593 -17.67 -20.10 -22.91
C ILE A 593 -17.56 -20.52 -24.36
N LEU A 594 -16.48 -21.22 -24.68
CA LEU A 594 -16.13 -21.69 -26.02
C LEU A 594 -16.05 -23.21 -25.98
N LEU A 595 -16.87 -23.89 -26.77
CA LEU A 595 -16.90 -25.35 -26.86
C LEU A 595 -16.55 -25.83 -28.26
N ARG A 596 -15.74 -26.89 -28.33
CA ARG A 596 -15.44 -27.62 -29.57
C ARG A 596 -15.47 -29.13 -29.30
N ARG A 597 -15.92 -29.90 -30.28
CA ARG A 597 -16.06 -31.36 -30.16
C ARG A 597 -14.73 -32.10 -30.27
#